data_AF-A0A2H0LKC9-F1
#
_entry.id   AF-A0A2H0LKC9-F1
#
_cell.length_a   1.000
_cell.length_b   1.000
_cell.length_c   1.000
_cell.angle_alpha   90.00
_cell.angle_beta   90.00
_cell.angle_gamma   90.00
#
_symmetry.space_group_name_H-M   'P 1'
#
loop_
_entity.id
_entity.type
_entity.pdbx_description
1 polymer ?
#
loop_
_entity_poly.entity_id
_entity_poly.type
_entity_poly.pdbx_seq_one_letter_code
_entity_poly.pdbx_strand_id
1 'polypeptide(L)'
;MPKIRLSIVVLILFFAGCRGLPKSDSRSLNGRLELEPFKKNERVLILAPHPDDEGIACAGVIQKALKAGAQVRIVYLTNGDHNQFAFIVYEKRIPMRQSEFIHLGKVRQKESIKAMKFLGLSEKDLVFLGYPDYGTFEIFCKYWQGPKPFRDRLTRISSVPYSQNLSYGAQYYGENVLSDLTKEIMDYQPDKIFVSHPADVNVDHKTLYLFLQVALSDLEGRMVKPKVYPYLVHCKGWPKPRHYHPELALYPPDKFTDSKLNWLRCNLNPEELVKKYRSILFYKSQTQSSAFYLLSFARKNELFSDYPEVELVPQSSLTDEDIVYSDASEMLKATEESIDPKQAEVTEGEGSVSFAVEDNDFIVRLVKPKKLSSRFGILLYIFGYSKTTLFEQMPKIRIITMGRSCKVFSSKSRVIDSGVRVVFSRNSLIIKIPLGLLGDPDYALTALKAYHGNLPVDVAAFRKVKLK
;
A
#
# COMPACT_ATOMS: atom_id res chain seq x y z
N MET A 1 -38.41 -40.65 4.73
CA MET A 1 -37.21 -39.83 4.43
C MET A 1 -37.65 -38.39 4.13
N PRO A 2 -37.60 -37.46 5.10
CA PRO A 2 -37.94 -36.07 4.84
C PRO A 2 -36.70 -35.28 4.41
N LYS A 3 -36.86 -34.50 3.34
CA LYS A 3 -35.85 -33.58 2.79
C LYS A 3 -35.64 -32.41 3.74
N ILE A 4 -34.42 -32.26 4.25
CA ILE A 4 -33.99 -31.09 5.04
C ILE A 4 -33.86 -29.90 4.09
N ARG A 5 -34.78 -28.92 4.21
CA ARG A 5 -34.60 -27.58 3.63
C ARG A 5 -33.77 -26.75 4.61
N LEU A 6 -32.55 -26.39 4.20
CA LEU A 6 -31.69 -25.48 4.94
C LEU A 6 -32.16 -24.04 4.70
N SER A 7 -33.00 -23.52 5.59
CA SER A 7 -33.40 -22.11 5.57
C SER A 7 -32.26 -21.26 6.14
N ILE A 8 -31.56 -20.54 5.27
CA ILE A 8 -30.58 -19.51 5.67
C ILE A 8 -31.37 -18.29 6.16
N VAL A 9 -31.35 -18.06 7.47
CA VAL A 9 -31.87 -16.83 8.09
C VAL A 9 -30.81 -15.74 7.90
N VAL A 10 -31.10 -14.76 7.03
CA VAL A 10 -30.30 -13.54 6.89
C VAL A 10 -30.86 -12.52 7.89
N LEU A 11 -30.11 -12.24 8.95
CA LEU A 11 -30.44 -11.19 9.91
C LEU A 11 -30.01 -9.84 9.33
N ILE A 12 -30.96 -9.07 8.77
CA ILE A 12 -30.74 -7.68 8.35
C ILE A 12 -30.98 -6.78 9.57
N LEU A 13 -29.90 -6.33 10.21
CA LEU A 13 -29.98 -5.27 11.22
C LEU A 13 -30.09 -3.90 10.52
N PHE A 14 -31.33 -3.44 10.35
CA PHE A 14 -31.63 -2.03 10.07
C PHE A 14 -31.40 -1.21 11.35
N PHE A 15 -30.35 -0.39 11.36
CA PHE A 15 -30.31 0.75 12.29
C PHE A 15 -30.76 2.01 11.55
N ALA A 16 -31.99 2.42 11.82
CA ALA A 16 -32.48 3.75 11.53
C ALA A 16 -31.86 4.73 12.53
N GLY A 17 -30.98 5.61 12.04
CA GLY A 17 -30.45 6.74 12.79
C GLY A 17 -30.60 8.01 11.98
N CYS A 18 -31.71 8.73 12.18
CA CYS A 18 -31.93 10.05 11.59
C CYS A 18 -31.27 11.15 12.42
N ARG A 19 -30.57 12.04 11.69
CA ARG A 19 -30.34 13.48 11.96
C ARG A 19 -29.37 13.88 13.08
N GLY A 20 -28.13 14.10 12.65
CA GLY A 20 -27.35 15.28 13.06
C GLY A 20 -26.80 15.95 11.80
N LEU A 21 -27.11 17.24 11.58
CA LEU A 21 -26.41 18.05 10.58
C LEU A 21 -24.91 18.10 10.99
N PRO A 22 -23.96 17.90 10.07
CA PRO A 22 -22.55 18.02 10.43
C PRO A 22 -22.26 19.45 10.87
N LYS A 23 -21.77 19.59 12.11
CA LYS A 23 -21.14 20.82 12.61
C LYS A 23 -20.06 21.27 11.61
N SER A 24 -19.90 22.58 11.45
CA SER A 24 -18.84 23.19 10.64
C SER A 24 -17.51 22.49 10.88
N ASP A 25 -16.95 21.93 9.80
CA ASP A 25 -15.86 20.97 9.86
C ASP A 25 -14.54 21.68 10.21
N SER A 26 -14.19 21.67 11.50
CA SER A 26 -12.94 22.23 12.03
C SER A 26 -11.76 21.25 11.89
N ARG A 27 -11.80 20.31 10.93
CA ARG A 27 -10.69 19.38 10.66
C ARG A 27 -9.46 20.16 10.16
N SER A 28 -8.29 19.72 10.64
CA SER A 28 -7.02 20.48 10.68
C SER A 28 -6.57 21.04 9.31
N LEU A 29 -5.72 22.07 9.36
CA LEU A 29 -5.17 22.83 8.22
C LEU A 29 -4.35 21.99 7.22
N ASN A 30 -4.06 20.72 7.52
CA ASN A 30 -3.25 19.82 6.69
C ASN A 30 -4.10 19.25 5.54
N GLY A 31 -4.17 20.03 4.45
CA GLY A 31 -4.91 19.65 3.24
C GLY A 31 -5.27 20.81 2.30
N ARG A 32 -4.67 22.00 2.46
CA ARG A 32 -4.91 23.14 1.56
C ARG A 32 -4.04 23.14 0.30
N LEU A 33 -3.03 22.28 0.24
CA LEU A 33 -2.13 22.23 -0.90
C LEU A 33 -2.83 21.58 -2.09
N GLU A 34 -2.86 22.26 -3.22
CA GLU A 34 -3.42 21.74 -4.45
C GLU A 34 -2.37 20.92 -5.20
N LEU A 35 -2.81 19.83 -5.83
CA LEU A 35 -2.00 19.09 -6.77
C LEU A 35 -1.58 20.01 -7.91
N GLU A 36 -0.30 19.98 -8.25
CA GLU A 36 0.23 20.82 -9.33
C GLU A 36 -0.53 20.60 -10.65
N PRO A 37 -0.88 21.69 -11.37
CA PRO A 37 -1.61 21.58 -12.62
C PRO A 37 -0.82 20.74 -13.65
N PHE A 38 -1.55 20.07 -14.53
CA PHE A 38 -0.97 19.33 -15.64
C PHE A 38 -0.60 20.28 -16.77
N LYS A 39 0.50 19.98 -17.46
CA LYS A 39 0.96 20.74 -18.62
C LYS A 39 0.77 19.93 -19.90
N LYS A 40 0.67 20.63 -21.02
CA LYS A 40 0.61 20.01 -22.35
C LYS A 40 1.86 19.15 -22.57
N ASN A 41 1.67 17.96 -23.14
CA ASN A 41 2.70 16.95 -23.39
C ASN A 41 3.38 16.33 -22.15
N GLU A 42 2.94 16.63 -20.92
CA GLU A 42 3.35 15.84 -19.75
C GLU A 42 2.88 14.39 -19.91
N ARG A 43 3.64 13.45 -19.37
CA ARG A 43 3.32 12.02 -19.34
C ARG A 43 2.97 11.62 -17.92
N VAL A 44 1.72 11.22 -17.71
CA VAL A 44 1.17 10.82 -16.41
C VAL A 44 1.04 9.31 -16.38
N LEU A 45 1.74 8.66 -15.46
CA LEU A 45 1.65 7.22 -15.24
C LEU A 45 0.85 6.95 -13.96
N ILE A 46 -0.21 6.16 -14.05
CA ILE A 46 -0.98 5.69 -12.90
C ILE A 46 -0.66 4.21 -12.70
N LEU A 47 -0.14 3.87 -11.54
CA LEU A 47 0.18 2.51 -11.14
C LEU A 47 -0.92 1.99 -10.22
N ALA A 48 -1.80 1.16 -10.76
CA ALA A 48 -2.95 0.60 -10.07
C ALA A 48 -2.64 -0.82 -9.55
N PRO A 49 -2.76 -1.09 -8.24
CA PRO A 49 -2.64 -2.45 -7.71
C PRO A 49 -3.69 -3.40 -8.30
N HIS A 50 -4.95 -2.94 -8.37
CA HIS A 50 -6.09 -3.70 -8.86
C HIS A 50 -6.95 -2.89 -9.85
N PRO A 51 -7.73 -3.55 -10.73
CA PRO A 51 -8.68 -2.85 -11.59
C PRO A 51 -9.88 -2.33 -10.79
N ASP A 52 -9.93 -1.01 -10.60
CA ASP A 52 -10.89 -0.16 -9.87
C ASP A 52 -10.17 1.00 -9.16
N ASP A 53 -8.97 0.74 -8.64
CA ASP A 53 -8.14 1.73 -7.95
C ASP A 53 -7.88 3.00 -8.76
N GLU A 54 -7.64 2.86 -10.07
CA GLU A 54 -7.40 3.99 -10.96
C GLU A 54 -8.61 4.93 -11.06
N GLY A 55 -9.82 4.37 -11.07
CA GLY A 55 -11.06 5.12 -11.14
C GLY A 55 -11.45 5.71 -9.79
N ILE A 56 -11.15 5.00 -8.71
CA ILE A 56 -11.44 5.41 -7.34
C ILE A 56 -10.50 6.53 -6.90
N ALA A 57 -9.21 6.43 -7.21
CA ALA A 57 -8.20 7.36 -6.72
C ALA A 57 -7.85 8.48 -7.71
N CYS A 58 -7.96 8.25 -9.02
CA CYS A 58 -7.35 9.12 -10.04
C CYS A 58 -8.29 9.50 -11.20
N ALA A 59 -9.62 9.32 -11.10
CA ALA A 59 -10.53 9.72 -12.17
C ALA A 59 -10.48 11.22 -12.48
N GLY A 60 -10.28 12.06 -11.47
CA GLY A 60 -10.07 13.50 -11.65
C GLY A 60 -8.74 13.83 -12.28
N VAL A 61 -7.66 13.18 -11.80
CA VAL A 61 -6.33 13.25 -12.40
C VAL A 61 -6.36 12.94 -13.89
N ILE A 62 -6.99 11.83 -14.30
CA ILE A 62 -7.12 11.44 -15.71
C ILE A 62 -7.79 12.56 -16.52
N GLN A 63 -8.95 13.03 -16.06
CA GLN A 63 -9.72 14.04 -16.79
C GLN A 63 -8.98 15.37 -16.93
N LYS A 64 -8.31 15.82 -15.87
CA LYS A 64 -7.54 17.07 -15.89
C LYS A 64 -6.28 16.97 -16.74
N ALA A 65 -5.57 15.85 -16.67
CA ALA A 65 -4.39 15.59 -17.51
C ALA A 65 -4.77 15.62 -19.00
N LEU A 66 -5.80 14.87 -19.39
CA LEU A 66 -6.28 14.86 -20.78
C LEU A 66 -6.74 16.25 -21.24
N LYS A 67 -7.47 16.98 -20.39
CA LYS A 67 -7.91 18.36 -20.69
C LYS A 67 -6.74 19.32 -20.91
N ALA A 68 -5.64 19.13 -20.19
CA ALA A 68 -4.42 19.92 -20.35
C ALA A 68 -3.57 19.51 -21.58
N GLY A 69 -3.97 18.47 -22.31
CA GLY A 69 -3.18 17.90 -23.41
C GLY A 69 -1.98 17.08 -22.95
N ALA A 70 -2.01 16.57 -21.71
CA ALA A 70 -1.08 15.55 -21.23
C ALA A 70 -1.49 14.17 -21.74
N GLN A 71 -0.53 13.25 -21.77
CA GLN A 71 -0.76 11.84 -22.04
C GLN A 71 -0.92 11.11 -20.70
N VAL A 72 -1.77 10.09 -20.67
CA VAL A 72 -1.99 9.27 -19.48
C VAL A 72 -1.83 7.81 -19.86
N ARG A 73 -1.08 7.06 -19.05
CA ARG A 73 -0.97 5.59 -19.12
C ARG A 73 -1.31 5.01 -17.75
N ILE A 74 -1.96 3.86 -17.74
CA ILE A 74 -2.27 3.10 -16.52
C ILE A 74 -1.61 1.73 -16.61
N VAL A 75 -0.86 1.36 -15.58
CA VAL A 75 -0.27 0.03 -15.44
C VAL A 75 -0.90 -0.67 -14.24
N TYR A 76 -1.47 -1.85 -14.48
CA TYR A 76 -2.13 -2.68 -13.46
C TYR A 76 -1.19 -3.79 -13.00
N LEU A 77 -0.88 -3.82 -11.70
CA LEU A 77 -0.03 -4.87 -11.12
C LEU A 77 -0.70 -6.24 -11.21
N THR A 78 -1.95 -6.31 -10.77
CA THR A 78 -2.75 -7.54 -10.75
C THR A 78 -4.05 -7.33 -11.52
N ASN A 79 -4.77 -8.43 -11.78
CA ASN A 79 -6.13 -8.36 -12.35
C ASN A 79 -7.22 -8.44 -11.28
N GLY A 80 -6.86 -8.42 -9.99
CA GLY A 80 -7.82 -8.48 -8.89
C GLY A 80 -8.64 -9.76 -8.83
N ASP A 81 -8.01 -10.88 -9.17
CA ASP A 81 -8.64 -12.20 -9.31
C ASP A 81 -8.90 -12.92 -7.98
N HIS A 82 -8.40 -12.42 -6.84
CA HIS A 82 -8.52 -13.08 -5.53
C HIS A 82 -9.57 -12.46 -4.59
N ASN A 83 -10.43 -11.56 -5.08
CA ASN A 83 -11.58 -11.08 -4.28
C ASN A 83 -12.70 -12.14 -4.20
N GLN A 84 -12.50 -13.15 -3.36
CA GLN A 84 -13.42 -14.27 -3.16
C GLN A 84 -14.82 -13.81 -2.73
N PHE A 85 -14.93 -12.79 -1.88
CA PHE A 85 -16.23 -12.28 -1.43
C PHE A 85 -16.99 -11.62 -2.57
N ALA A 86 -16.32 -10.75 -3.35
CA ALA A 86 -16.92 -10.17 -4.55
C ALA A 86 -17.31 -11.26 -5.56
N PHE A 87 -16.47 -12.29 -5.73
CA PHE A 87 -16.79 -13.44 -6.58
C PHE A 87 -18.08 -14.14 -6.12
N ILE A 88 -18.19 -14.48 -4.83
CA ILE A 88 -19.35 -15.18 -4.28
C ILE A 88 -20.63 -14.37 -4.50
N VAL A 89 -20.58 -13.05 -4.29
CA VAL A 89 -21.75 -12.19 -4.51
C VAL A 89 -22.09 -12.07 -5.99
N TYR A 90 -21.08 -11.88 -6.85
CA TYR A 90 -21.25 -11.68 -8.30
C TYR A 90 -21.71 -12.96 -9.03
N GLU A 91 -21.02 -14.08 -8.81
CA GLU A 91 -21.31 -15.39 -9.43
C GLU A 91 -22.34 -16.21 -8.64
N LYS A 92 -22.76 -15.73 -7.46
CA LYS A 92 -23.71 -16.41 -6.54
C LYS A 92 -23.29 -17.82 -6.14
N ARG A 93 -21.99 -18.11 -6.13
CA ARG A 93 -21.40 -19.43 -5.80
C ARG A 93 -19.95 -19.32 -5.35
N ILE A 94 -19.48 -20.32 -4.61
CA ILE A 94 -18.09 -20.40 -4.13
C ILE A 94 -17.18 -20.85 -5.29
N PRO A 95 -16.07 -20.13 -5.59
CA PRO A 95 -15.12 -20.56 -6.60
C PRO A 95 -14.33 -21.76 -6.10
N MET A 96 -14.22 -22.81 -6.92
CA MET A 96 -13.53 -24.06 -6.56
C MET A 96 -12.42 -24.43 -7.56
N ARG A 97 -12.38 -23.78 -8.73
CA ARG A 97 -11.45 -24.09 -9.83
C ARG A 97 -10.62 -22.87 -10.23
N GLN A 98 -9.40 -23.13 -10.69
CA GLN A 98 -8.44 -22.10 -11.13
C GLN A 98 -8.98 -21.21 -12.25
N SER A 99 -9.71 -21.80 -13.21
CA SER A 99 -10.30 -21.10 -14.33
C SER A 99 -11.30 -20.02 -13.93
N GLU A 100 -11.90 -20.14 -12.74
CA GLU A 100 -12.87 -19.18 -12.21
C GLU A 100 -12.21 -17.90 -11.72
N PHE A 101 -11.07 -18.03 -11.02
CA PHE A 101 -10.27 -16.88 -10.60
C PHE A 101 -9.73 -16.14 -11.83
N ILE A 102 -9.18 -16.88 -12.80
CA ILE A 102 -8.73 -16.30 -14.08
C ILE A 102 -9.89 -15.61 -14.82
N HIS A 103 -11.10 -16.19 -14.78
CA HIS A 103 -12.28 -15.58 -15.38
C HIS A 103 -12.63 -14.25 -14.71
N LEU A 104 -12.63 -14.19 -13.38
CA LEU A 104 -12.88 -12.94 -12.65
C LEU A 104 -11.84 -11.87 -13.02
N GLY A 105 -10.55 -12.23 -13.09
CA GLY A 105 -9.51 -11.31 -13.55
C GLY A 105 -9.81 -10.73 -14.94
N LYS A 106 -10.21 -11.58 -15.90
CA LYS A 106 -10.63 -11.14 -17.25
C LYS A 106 -11.88 -10.26 -17.24
N VAL A 107 -12.84 -10.51 -16.35
CA VAL A 107 -14.02 -9.66 -16.17
C VAL A 107 -13.59 -8.27 -15.68
N ARG A 108 -12.77 -8.20 -14.63
CA ARG A 108 -12.29 -6.94 -14.07
C ARG A 108 -11.44 -6.12 -15.05
N GLN A 109 -10.62 -6.77 -15.88
CA GLN A 109 -9.94 -6.09 -17.00
C GLN A 109 -10.93 -5.41 -17.95
N LYS A 110 -11.98 -6.13 -18.38
CA LYS A 110 -13.01 -5.57 -19.27
C LYS A 110 -13.78 -4.43 -18.61
N GLU A 111 -14.01 -4.49 -17.31
CA GLU A 111 -14.65 -3.42 -16.55
C GLU A 111 -13.77 -2.17 -16.53
N SER A 112 -12.48 -2.34 -16.23
CA SER A 112 -11.49 -1.26 -16.25
C SER A 112 -11.36 -0.62 -17.63
N ILE A 113 -11.25 -1.42 -18.70
CA ILE A 113 -11.24 -0.93 -20.08
C ILE A 113 -12.47 -0.06 -20.37
N LYS A 114 -13.66 -0.49 -19.96
CA LYS A 114 -14.89 0.29 -20.16
C LYS A 114 -14.88 1.59 -19.35
N ALA A 115 -14.47 1.52 -18.08
CA ALA A 115 -14.37 2.68 -17.19
C ALA A 115 -13.40 3.73 -17.73
N MET A 116 -12.22 3.31 -18.18
CA MET A 116 -11.17 4.19 -18.66
C MET A 116 -11.47 4.75 -20.05
N LYS A 117 -12.10 3.98 -20.94
CA LYS A 117 -12.69 4.51 -22.18
C LYS A 117 -13.71 5.60 -21.93
N PHE A 118 -14.57 5.41 -20.92
CA PHE A 118 -15.53 6.43 -20.53
C PHE A 118 -14.86 7.72 -20.01
N LEU A 119 -13.68 7.61 -19.40
CA LEU A 119 -12.87 8.77 -18.96
C LEU A 119 -12.00 9.39 -20.07
N GLY A 120 -12.02 8.83 -21.29
CA GLY A 120 -11.33 9.39 -22.46
C GLY A 120 -10.00 8.71 -22.82
N LEU A 121 -9.64 7.61 -22.16
CA LEU A 121 -8.47 6.80 -22.51
C LEU A 121 -8.80 5.76 -23.58
N SER A 122 -7.79 5.24 -24.25
CA SER A 122 -7.89 4.13 -25.19
C SER A 122 -7.29 2.85 -24.61
N GLU A 123 -7.55 1.69 -25.21
CA GLU A 123 -7.01 0.42 -24.69
C GLU A 123 -5.48 0.36 -24.68
N LYS A 124 -4.81 1.03 -25.64
CA LYS A 124 -3.34 1.12 -25.68
C LYS A 124 -2.75 1.92 -24.52
N ASP A 125 -3.57 2.68 -23.81
CA ASP A 125 -3.15 3.45 -22.64
C ASP A 125 -3.24 2.60 -21.36
N LEU A 126 -3.73 1.36 -21.45
CA LEU A 126 -3.95 0.44 -20.35
C LEU A 126 -3.04 -0.78 -20.49
N VAL A 127 -2.12 -0.95 -19.55
CA VAL A 127 -1.13 -2.04 -19.54
C VAL A 127 -1.41 -2.95 -18.36
N PHE A 128 -1.80 -4.19 -18.63
CA PHE A 128 -2.04 -5.17 -17.58
C PHE A 128 -0.82 -6.08 -17.43
N LEU A 129 -0.19 -6.08 -16.25
CA LEU A 129 0.91 -7.01 -15.93
C LEU A 129 0.34 -8.40 -15.60
N GLY A 130 -0.62 -8.47 -14.67
CA GLY A 130 -1.36 -9.70 -14.36
C GLY A 130 -0.67 -10.62 -13.35
N TYR A 131 0.20 -10.07 -12.51
CA TYR A 131 0.77 -10.75 -11.35
C TYR A 131 -0.32 -11.12 -10.32
N PRO A 132 -0.06 -12.07 -9.40
CA PRO A 132 -1.12 -12.65 -8.58
C PRO A 132 -1.60 -11.69 -7.49
N ASP A 133 -2.91 -11.49 -7.42
CA ASP A 133 -3.57 -10.76 -6.34
C ASP A 133 -3.31 -11.43 -4.97
N TYR A 134 -3.01 -10.62 -3.95
CA TYR A 134 -2.49 -10.97 -2.61
C TYR A 134 -1.14 -11.72 -2.57
N GLY A 135 -0.55 -12.08 -3.71
CA GLY A 135 0.73 -12.81 -3.78
C GLY A 135 1.96 -11.92 -3.84
N THR A 136 1.81 -10.65 -4.26
CA THR A 136 2.95 -9.81 -4.65
C THR A 136 3.88 -9.48 -3.48
N PHE A 137 3.34 -9.26 -2.27
CA PHE A 137 4.18 -9.00 -1.10
C PHE A 137 5.03 -10.21 -0.72
N GLU A 138 4.50 -11.43 -0.86
CA GLU A 138 5.29 -12.63 -0.59
C GLU A 138 6.39 -12.80 -1.64
N ILE A 139 6.09 -12.52 -2.92
CA ILE A 139 7.06 -12.46 -4.01
C ILE A 139 8.20 -11.49 -3.64
N PHE A 140 7.87 -10.23 -3.34
CA PHE A 140 8.83 -9.20 -2.96
C PHE A 140 9.69 -9.59 -1.73
N CYS A 141 9.12 -10.29 -0.76
CA CYS A 141 9.87 -10.67 0.44
C CYS A 141 10.79 -11.88 0.24
N LYS A 142 10.49 -12.80 -0.68
CA LYS A 142 11.03 -14.18 -0.60
C LYS A 142 11.34 -14.87 -1.93
N TYR A 143 10.82 -14.42 -3.06
CA TYR A 143 10.93 -15.14 -4.33
C TYR A 143 11.73 -14.32 -5.32
N TRP A 144 13.04 -14.31 -5.11
CA TRP A 144 14.06 -13.73 -5.98
C TRP A 144 15.09 -14.81 -6.31
N GLN A 145 15.50 -14.94 -7.58
CA GLN A 145 16.58 -15.84 -8.04
C GLN A 145 16.51 -17.27 -7.45
N GLY A 146 15.29 -17.77 -7.22
CA GLY A 146 15.05 -19.00 -6.48
C GLY A 146 14.79 -20.20 -7.40
N PRO A 147 14.99 -21.44 -6.93
CA PRO A 147 14.76 -22.63 -7.74
C PRO A 147 13.27 -22.87 -8.07
N LYS A 148 12.36 -22.20 -7.36
CA LYS A 148 10.91 -22.31 -7.58
C LYS A 148 10.25 -20.93 -7.45
N PRO A 149 9.37 -20.55 -8.40
CA PRO A 149 8.60 -19.32 -8.32
C PRO A 149 7.60 -19.38 -7.16
N PHE A 150 7.06 -18.22 -6.81
CA PHE A 150 5.88 -18.17 -5.95
C PHE A 150 4.77 -18.98 -6.62
N ARG A 151 4.06 -19.76 -5.81
CA ARG A 151 2.92 -20.54 -6.26
C ARG A 151 1.76 -20.19 -5.36
N ASP A 152 0.75 -19.58 -5.94
CA ASP A 152 -0.44 -19.20 -5.19
C ASP A 152 -1.07 -20.44 -4.56
N ARG A 153 -1.52 -20.32 -3.30
CA ARG A 153 -1.96 -21.48 -2.52
C ARG A 153 -3.30 -22.02 -3.01
N LEU A 154 -4.16 -21.12 -3.50
CA LEU A 154 -5.53 -21.41 -3.87
C LEU A 154 -5.61 -21.90 -5.33
N THR A 155 -5.07 -21.11 -6.24
CA THR A 155 -5.06 -21.36 -7.68
C THR A 155 -3.93 -22.30 -8.10
N ARG A 156 -2.87 -22.47 -7.29
CA ARG A 156 -1.69 -23.28 -7.65
C ARG A 156 -0.94 -22.78 -8.88
N ILE A 157 -1.24 -21.59 -9.36
CA ILE A 157 -0.59 -20.93 -10.50
C ILE A 157 0.73 -20.33 -10.04
N SER A 158 1.73 -20.35 -10.92
CA SER A 158 3.08 -19.83 -10.64
C SER A 158 3.67 -18.96 -11.76
N SER A 159 2.84 -18.58 -12.72
CA SER A 159 3.17 -17.66 -13.82
C SER A 159 1.92 -16.96 -14.32
N VAL A 160 2.07 -15.81 -14.97
CA VAL A 160 0.95 -14.97 -15.41
C VAL A 160 0.09 -15.71 -16.45
N PRO A 161 -1.20 -16.01 -16.15
CA PRO A 161 -2.02 -16.89 -16.99
C PRO A 161 -2.81 -16.16 -18.09
N TYR A 162 -2.58 -14.86 -18.29
CA TYR A 162 -3.40 -13.99 -19.13
C TYR A 162 -2.69 -13.71 -20.46
N SER A 163 -3.10 -14.35 -21.56
CA SER A 163 -2.43 -14.27 -22.87
C SER A 163 -2.44 -12.89 -23.53
N GLN A 164 -3.26 -11.96 -23.05
CA GLN A 164 -3.34 -10.58 -23.55
C GLN A 164 -2.58 -9.58 -22.67
N ASN A 165 -1.97 -10.05 -21.58
CA ASN A 165 -1.22 -9.21 -20.65
C ASN A 165 0.24 -9.08 -21.10
N LEU A 166 0.88 -7.98 -20.72
CA LEU A 166 2.29 -7.70 -21.02
C LEU A 166 3.19 -8.85 -20.53
N SER A 167 2.96 -9.29 -19.30
CA SER A 167 3.80 -10.26 -18.60
C SER A 167 3.37 -11.72 -18.85
N TYR A 168 2.61 -12.03 -19.92
CA TYR A 168 2.11 -13.38 -20.16
C TYR A 168 3.24 -14.44 -20.10
N GLY A 169 3.03 -15.48 -19.29
CA GLY A 169 4.01 -16.56 -19.10
C GLY A 169 5.16 -16.21 -18.15
N ALA A 170 5.31 -14.95 -17.73
CA ALA A 170 6.32 -14.56 -16.74
C ALA A 170 6.07 -15.31 -15.42
N GLN A 171 7.12 -15.93 -14.90
CA GLN A 171 7.07 -16.66 -13.63
C GLN A 171 6.96 -15.69 -12.45
N TYR A 172 6.31 -16.12 -11.37
CA TYR A 172 6.09 -15.29 -10.18
C TYR A 172 7.37 -15.13 -9.34
N TYR A 173 8.28 -14.33 -9.86
CA TYR A 173 9.52 -13.89 -9.24
C TYR A 173 9.55 -12.37 -9.16
N GLY A 174 10.27 -11.84 -8.16
CA GLY A 174 10.39 -10.40 -7.96
C GLY A 174 11.10 -9.72 -9.12
N GLU A 175 12.11 -10.37 -9.70
CA GLU A 175 12.89 -9.85 -10.83
C GLU A 175 12.04 -9.60 -12.08
N ASN A 176 11.03 -10.44 -12.32
CA ASN A 176 10.10 -10.25 -13.44
C ASN A 176 9.18 -9.05 -13.20
N VAL A 177 8.62 -8.92 -11.98
CA VAL A 177 7.77 -7.77 -11.63
C VAL A 177 8.56 -6.46 -11.73
N LEU A 178 9.79 -6.46 -11.19
CA LEU A 178 10.67 -5.29 -11.21
C LEU A 178 11.07 -4.94 -12.65
N SER A 179 11.47 -5.93 -13.45
CA SER A 179 11.87 -5.73 -14.84
C SER A 179 10.72 -5.13 -15.69
N ASP A 180 9.51 -5.69 -15.58
CA ASP A 180 8.34 -5.17 -16.31
C ASP A 180 8.02 -3.73 -15.90
N LEU A 181 8.01 -3.43 -14.59
CA LEU A 181 7.73 -2.08 -14.10
C LEU A 181 8.81 -1.08 -14.52
N THR A 182 10.08 -1.44 -14.36
CA THR A 182 11.23 -0.61 -14.77
C THR A 182 11.19 -0.34 -16.27
N LYS A 183 10.86 -1.35 -17.09
CA LYS A 183 10.70 -1.20 -18.53
C LYS A 183 9.55 -0.24 -18.87
N GLU A 184 8.38 -0.39 -18.26
CA GLU A 184 7.26 0.53 -18.53
C GLU A 184 7.58 1.97 -18.12
N ILE A 185 8.25 2.19 -17.00
CA ILE A 185 8.68 3.53 -16.58
C ILE A 185 9.71 4.09 -17.56
N MET A 186 10.69 3.29 -17.98
CA MET A 186 11.75 3.72 -18.89
C MET A 186 11.23 3.99 -20.30
N ASP A 187 10.34 3.15 -20.82
CA ASP A 187 9.76 3.31 -22.16
C ASP A 187 8.78 4.50 -22.21
N TYR A 188 8.04 4.73 -21.12
CA TYR A 188 7.05 5.80 -21.06
C TYR A 188 7.62 7.15 -20.60
N GLN A 189 8.74 7.17 -19.86
CA GLN A 189 9.37 8.39 -19.34
C GLN A 189 8.38 9.34 -18.61
N PRO A 190 7.64 8.90 -17.59
CA PRO A 190 6.64 9.74 -16.93
C PRO A 190 7.24 10.98 -16.25
N ASP A 191 6.51 12.09 -16.26
CA ASP A 191 6.80 13.28 -15.46
C ASP A 191 6.15 13.19 -14.07
N LYS A 192 4.98 12.54 -14.00
CA LYS A 192 4.20 12.34 -12.78
C LYS A 192 3.76 10.87 -12.68
N ILE A 193 4.01 10.25 -11.52
CA ILE A 193 3.57 8.89 -11.20
C ILE A 193 2.58 8.95 -10.04
N PHE A 194 1.40 8.36 -10.21
CA PHE A 194 0.43 8.11 -9.15
C PHE A 194 0.51 6.64 -8.77
N VAL A 195 0.58 6.33 -7.48
CA VAL A 195 0.75 4.94 -6.98
C VAL A 195 0.02 4.77 -5.66
N SER A 196 -0.31 3.56 -5.24
CA SER A 196 -0.87 3.33 -3.91
C SER A 196 0.09 3.72 -2.78
N HIS A 197 -0.44 4.29 -1.70
CA HIS A 197 0.33 4.81 -0.57
C HIS A 197 0.91 3.66 0.28
N PRO A 198 2.16 3.77 0.81
CA PRO A 198 2.78 2.74 1.64
C PRO A 198 2.08 2.45 2.99
N ALA A 199 1.09 3.26 3.37
CA ALA A 199 0.29 3.12 4.59
C ALA A 199 -1.11 2.55 4.34
N ASP A 200 -1.44 2.26 3.08
CA ASP A 200 -2.59 1.47 2.68
C ASP A 200 -2.51 0.10 3.34
N VAL A 201 -3.60 -0.48 3.82
CA VAL A 201 -3.53 -1.77 4.54
C VAL A 201 -3.40 -2.97 3.60
N ASN A 202 -3.82 -2.83 2.34
CA ASN A 202 -3.73 -3.88 1.33
C ASN A 202 -2.27 -4.19 0.99
N VAL A 203 -1.94 -5.48 0.88
CA VAL A 203 -0.56 -5.94 0.69
C VAL A 203 -0.03 -5.62 -0.70
N ASP A 204 -0.85 -5.73 -1.74
CA ASP A 204 -0.41 -5.40 -3.11
C ASP A 204 -0.24 -3.89 -3.28
N HIS A 205 -1.07 -3.09 -2.60
CA HIS A 205 -0.94 -1.64 -2.56
C HIS A 205 0.42 -1.21 -2.01
N LYS A 206 0.84 -1.81 -0.89
CA LYS A 206 2.19 -1.56 -0.34
C LYS A 206 3.27 -2.02 -1.29
N THR A 207 3.09 -3.20 -1.88
CA THR A 207 4.13 -3.85 -2.68
C THR A 207 4.40 -3.10 -3.97
N LEU A 208 3.38 -2.56 -4.64
CA LEU A 208 3.57 -1.75 -5.84
C LEU A 208 4.42 -0.51 -5.56
N TYR A 209 4.19 0.16 -4.42
CA TYR A 209 5.04 1.26 -3.96
C TYR A 209 6.49 0.80 -3.74
N LEU A 210 6.69 -0.36 -3.10
CA LEU A 210 8.05 -0.89 -2.87
C LEU A 210 8.78 -1.19 -4.18
N PHE A 211 8.14 -1.86 -5.14
CA PHE A 211 8.72 -2.09 -6.46
C PHE A 211 9.02 -0.77 -7.18
N LEU A 212 8.14 0.23 -7.10
CA LEU A 212 8.38 1.55 -7.68
C LEU A 212 9.63 2.21 -7.08
N GLN A 213 9.83 2.15 -5.76
CA GLN A 213 11.01 2.75 -5.13
C GLN A 213 12.31 2.11 -5.63
N VAL A 214 12.32 0.79 -5.82
CA VAL A 214 13.48 0.07 -6.39
C VAL A 214 13.67 0.46 -7.86
N ALA A 215 12.62 0.40 -8.68
CA ALA A 215 12.66 0.75 -10.10
C ALA A 215 13.17 2.18 -10.35
N LEU A 216 12.66 3.16 -9.59
CA LEU A 216 13.13 4.56 -9.70
C LEU A 216 14.58 4.74 -9.27
N SER A 217 15.06 3.91 -8.33
CA SER A 217 16.47 3.96 -7.91
C SER A 217 17.38 3.32 -8.98
N ASP A 218 16.95 2.23 -9.61
CA ASP A 218 17.67 1.59 -10.73
C ASP A 218 17.73 2.46 -12.00
N LEU A 219 16.80 3.41 -12.12
CA LEU A 219 16.72 4.37 -13.21
C LEU A 219 17.35 5.73 -12.87
N GLU A 220 17.91 5.90 -11.68
CA GLU A 220 18.57 7.14 -11.30
C GLU A 220 19.70 7.48 -12.28
N GLY A 221 19.74 8.72 -12.76
CA GLY A 221 20.71 9.19 -13.76
C GLY A 221 20.45 8.74 -15.20
N ARG A 222 19.46 7.85 -15.43
CA ARG A 222 19.09 7.37 -16.78
C ARG A 222 17.86 8.07 -17.35
N MET A 223 17.11 8.77 -16.51
CA MET A 223 15.93 9.55 -16.87
C MET A 223 15.72 10.72 -15.90
N VAL A 224 14.88 11.67 -16.28
CA VAL A 224 14.42 12.72 -15.36
C VAL A 224 13.56 12.08 -14.29
N LYS A 225 13.85 12.37 -13.01
CA LYS A 225 13.11 11.81 -11.88
C LYS A 225 11.64 12.30 -11.90
N PRO A 226 10.65 11.40 -11.98
CA PRO A 226 9.24 11.78 -11.93
C PRO A 226 8.85 12.28 -10.54
N LYS A 227 7.82 13.12 -10.47
CA LYS A 227 7.11 13.42 -9.23
C LYS A 227 6.20 12.25 -8.86
N VAL A 228 6.28 11.76 -7.63
CA VAL A 228 5.47 10.62 -7.16
C VAL A 228 4.36 11.12 -6.25
N TYR A 229 3.13 10.69 -6.51
CA TYR A 229 1.92 11.10 -5.80
C TYR A 229 1.17 9.87 -5.28
N PRO A 230 1.49 9.39 -4.07
CA PRO A 230 0.82 8.23 -3.55
C PRO A 230 -0.62 8.52 -3.12
N TYR A 231 -1.56 7.66 -3.49
CA TYR A 231 -2.98 7.74 -3.14
C TYR A 231 -3.38 6.63 -2.17
N LEU A 232 -4.40 6.87 -1.34
CA LEU A 232 -4.85 5.91 -0.34
C LEU A 232 -6.24 5.36 -0.71
N VAL A 233 -6.41 4.04 -0.63
CA VAL A 233 -7.69 3.37 -0.87
C VAL A 233 -8.11 2.63 0.40
N HIS A 234 -7.34 1.63 0.84
CA HIS A 234 -7.71 0.85 2.00
C HIS A 234 -7.14 1.45 3.28
N CYS A 235 -7.98 2.24 3.93
CA CYS A 235 -7.77 2.68 5.29
C CYS A 235 -9.01 2.37 6.13
N LYS A 236 -8.82 1.69 7.27
CA LYS A 236 -9.93 1.30 8.14
C LYS A 236 -10.76 2.51 8.54
N GLY A 237 -12.07 2.37 8.44
CA GLY A 237 -13.00 3.44 8.81
C GLY A 237 -12.96 4.67 7.89
N TRP A 238 -12.33 4.61 6.73
CA TRP A 238 -12.25 5.74 5.79
C TRP A 238 -12.54 5.27 4.35
N PRO A 239 -13.18 6.07 3.49
CA PRO A 239 -13.81 7.37 3.76
C PRO A 239 -15.07 7.29 4.63
N LYS A 240 -15.35 8.36 5.38
CA LYS A 240 -16.57 8.56 6.20
C LYS A 240 -17.26 9.88 5.82
N PRO A 241 -18.61 9.92 5.78
CA PRO A 241 -19.53 8.78 5.82
C PRO A 241 -19.32 7.83 4.62
N ARG A 242 -19.69 6.55 4.80
CA ARG A 242 -19.77 5.59 3.69
C ARG A 242 -20.87 6.00 2.73
N HIS A 243 -20.92 5.39 1.54
CA HIS A 243 -21.89 5.68 0.47
C HIS A 243 -21.59 6.95 -0.34
N TYR A 244 -22.41 7.18 -1.37
CA TYR A 244 -22.32 8.32 -2.27
C TYR A 244 -22.77 9.62 -1.57
N HIS A 245 -21.83 10.55 -1.42
CA HIS A 245 -21.99 11.88 -0.82
C HIS A 245 -21.18 12.91 -1.65
N PRO A 246 -21.64 13.25 -2.85
CA PRO A 246 -20.93 14.13 -3.78
C PRO A 246 -20.73 15.55 -3.25
N GLU A 247 -21.51 15.95 -2.25
CA GLU A 247 -21.43 17.24 -1.58
C GLU A 247 -20.22 17.38 -0.65
N LEU A 248 -19.60 16.27 -0.25
CA LEU A 248 -18.50 16.24 0.71
C LEU A 248 -17.13 16.24 0.02
N ALA A 249 -16.16 16.89 0.66
CA ALA A 249 -14.75 16.74 0.35
C ALA A 249 -14.22 15.43 0.93
N LEU A 250 -13.21 14.87 0.28
CA LEU A 250 -12.40 13.79 0.82
C LEU A 250 -11.31 14.43 1.71
N TYR A 251 -11.34 14.12 3.00
CA TYR A 251 -10.34 14.54 3.97
C TYR A 251 -9.39 13.38 4.29
N PRO A 252 -8.15 13.65 4.74
CA PRO A 252 -7.26 12.61 5.23
C PRO A 252 -7.96 11.74 6.30
N PRO A 253 -7.66 10.42 6.36
CA PRO A 253 -8.17 9.58 7.44
C PRO A 253 -7.76 10.10 8.83
N ASP A 254 -8.65 9.94 9.82
CA ASP A 254 -8.46 10.46 11.18
C ASP A 254 -7.12 10.04 11.81
N LYS A 255 -6.62 8.84 11.46
CA LYS A 255 -5.31 8.34 11.91
C LYS A 255 -4.09 9.14 11.43
N PHE A 256 -4.29 10.11 10.54
CA PHE A 256 -3.24 11.00 10.02
C PHE A 256 -3.49 12.47 10.41
N THR A 257 -4.48 12.76 11.26
CA THR A 257 -4.88 14.15 11.58
C THR A 257 -3.73 14.95 12.19
N ASP A 258 -2.95 14.31 13.06
CA ASP A 258 -1.80 14.91 13.74
C ASP A 258 -0.47 14.64 13.01
N SER A 259 -0.53 13.96 11.86
CA SER A 259 0.66 13.63 11.09
C SER A 259 1.25 14.86 10.40
N LYS A 260 2.58 14.89 10.29
CA LYS A 260 3.33 15.88 9.48
C LYS A 260 3.18 15.66 7.96
N LEU A 261 2.23 14.83 7.52
CA LEU A 261 2.04 14.52 6.10
C LEU A 261 1.36 15.66 5.35
N ASN A 262 1.94 16.01 4.21
CA ASN A 262 1.42 17.04 3.32
C ASN A 262 0.43 16.44 2.34
N TRP A 263 -0.86 16.52 2.70
CA TRP A 263 -1.94 16.06 1.83
C TRP A 263 -2.25 17.06 0.72
N LEU A 264 -2.05 16.61 -0.52
CA LEU A 264 -2.40 17.32 -1.76
C LEU A 264 -3.82 16.98 -2.20
N ARG A 265 -4.53 17.97 -2.74
CA ARG A 265 -5.89 17.81 -3.27
C ARG A 265 -5.94 18.03 -4.77
N CYS A 266 -6.61 17.12 -5.49
CA CYS A 266 -7.09 17.39 -6.84
C CYS A 266 -8.59 17.68 -6.77
N ASN A 267 -8.96 18.96 -6.81
CA ASN A 267 -10.35 19.40 -6.70
C ASN A 267 -11.13 19.11 -7.99
N LEU A 268 -12.31 18.50 -7.85
CA LEU A 268 -13.18 18.12 -8.97
C LEU A 268 -14.30 19.13 -9.14
N ASN A 269 -14.52 19.56 -10.38
CA ASN A 269 -15.75 20.25 -10.74
C ASN A 269 -16.93 19.24 -10.81
N PRO A 270 -18.19 19.71 -10.87
CA PRO A 270 -19.36 18.82 -10.87
C PRO A 270 -19.37 17.79 -12.01
N GLU A 271 -18.90 18.16 -13.21
CA GLU A 271 -18.84 17.23 -14.34
C GLU A 271 -17.80 16.13 -14.10
N GLU A 272 -16.61 16.51 -13.62
CA GLU A 272 -15.52 15.59 -13.29
C GLU A 272 -15.93 14.59 -12.20
N LEU A 273 -16.67 15.07 -11.19
CA LEU A 273 -17.19 14.27 -10.10
C LEU A 273 -18.27 13.28 -10.58
N VAL A 274 -19.19 13.70 -11.44
CA VAL A 274 -20.19 12.80 -12.04
C VAL A 274 -19.52 11.74 -12.91
N LYS A 275 -18.48 12.10 -13.66
CA LYS A 275 -17.69 11.14 -14.44
C LYS A 275 -16.97 10.14 -13.54
N LYS A 276 -16.38 10.59 -12.42
CA LYS A 276 -15.80 9.70 -11.40
C LYS A 276 -16.83 8.74 -10.80
N TYR A 277 -18.01 9.24 -10.43
CA TYR A 277 -19.09 8.38 -9.92
C TYR A 277 -19.47 7.31 -10.95
N ARG A 278 -19.65 7.69 -12.21
CA ARG A 278 -20.00 6.76 -13.29
C ARG A 278 -18.87 5.78 -13.62
N SER A 279 -17.61 6.21 -13.57
CA SER A 279 -16.46 5.32 -13.80
C SER A 279 -16.43 4.19 -12.78
N ILE A 280 -16.68 4.49 -11.50
CA ILE A 280 -16.75 3.48 -10.42
C ILE A 280 -17.87 2.45 -10.65
N LEU A 281 -18.99 2.85 -11.26
CA LEU A 281 -20.11 1.94 -11.54
C LEU A 281 -19.86 0.94 -12.68
N PHE A 282 -18.80 1.11 -13.48
CA PHE A 282 -18.43 0.12 -14.49
C PHE A 282 -17.85 -1.16 -13.89
N TYR A 283 -17.31 -1.11 -12.67
CA TYR A 283 -16.76 -2.25 -11.94
C TYR A 283 -17.86 -3.06 -11.25
N LYS A 284 -18.80 -3.60 -12.05
CA LYS A 284 -19.99 -4.32 -11.57
C LYS A 284 -19.63 -5.46 -10.62
N SER A 285 -18.57 -6.20 -10.94
CA SER A 285 -18.04 -7.28 -10.10
C SER A 285 -17.71 -6.82 -8.68
N GLN A 286 -17.25 -5.57 -8.51
CA GLN A 286 -16.91 -4.99 -7.21
C GLN A 286 -18.09 -4.24 -6.59
N THR A 287 -18.83 -3.44 -7.38
CA THR A 287 -19.94 -2.64 -6.85
C THR A 287 -21.11 -3.49 -6.37
N GLN A 288 -21.34 -4.69 -6.91
CA GLN A 288 -22.42 -5.57 -6.42
C GLN A 288 -22.22 -6.00 -4.96
N SER A 289 -20.97 -6.13 -4.50
CA SER A 289 -20.65 -6.49 -3.10
C SER A 289 -20.30 -5.28 -2.24
N SER A 290 -19.70 -4.25 -2.85
CA SER A 290 -18.98 -3.20 -2.12
C SER A 290 -19.32 -1.78 -2.58
N ALA A 291 -20.44 -1.55 -3.28
CA ALA A 291 -20.83 -0.22 -3.76
C ALA A 291 -20.81 0.86 -2.67
N PHE A 292 -21.28 0.55 -1.46
CA PHE A 292 -21.26 1.49 -0.34
C PHE A 292 -19.84 1.99 0.01
N TYR A 293 -18.83 1.14 -0.20
CA TYR A 293 -17.43 1.47 0.02
C TYR A 293 -16.85 2.23 -1.18
N LEU A 294 -16.94 1.66 -2.39
CA LEU A 294 -16.31 2.25 -3.58
C LEU A 294 -16.91 3.63 -3.91
N LEU A 295 -18.23 3.79 -3.80
CA LEU A 295 -18.90 5.07 -4.05
C LEU A 295 -18.62 6.13 -2.96
N SER A 296 -18.02 5.74 -1.82
CA SER A 296 -17.58 6.71 -0.81
C SER A 296 -16.38 7.55 -1.25
N PHE A 297 -15.72 7.18 -2.34
CA PHE A 297 -14.64 7.96 -2.95
C PHE A 297 -15.10 8.96 -4.01
N ALA A 298 -16.36 8.88 -4.46
CA ALA A 298 -16.96 9.92 -5.28
C ALA A 298 -17.29 11.14 -4.40
N ARG A 299 -16.31 12.03 -4.28
CA ARG A 299 -16.24 13.22 -3.42
C ARG A 299 -15.66 14.39 -4.20
N LYS A 300 -15.77 15.61 -3.67
CA LYS A 300 -15.31 16.87 -4.31
C LYS A 300 -13.83 16.92 -4.68
N ASN A 301 -13.01 16.00 -4.20
CA ASN A 301 -11.59 15.96 -4.49
C ASN A 301 -11.01 14.54 -4.39
N GLU A 302 -9.82 14.39 -4.96
CA GLU A 302 -8.90 13.27 -4.74
C GLU A 302 -7.79 13.69 -3.77
N LEU A 303 -7.15 12.71 -3.12
CA LEU A 303 -6.12 12.94 -2.11
C LEU A 303 -4.84 12.17 -2.41
N PHE A 304 -3.71 12.87 -2.26
CA PHE A 304 -2.38 12.31 -2.43
C PHE A 304 -1.47 12.77 -1.30
N SER A 305 -0.58 11.91 -0.85
CA SER A 305 0.48 12.23 0.11
C SER A 305 1.56 11.16 0.04
N ASP A 306 2.79 11.53 0.37
CA ASP A 306 3.86 10.56 0.63
C ASP A 306 4.50 10.84 1.99
N TYR A 307 5.19 9.84 2.53
CA TYR A 307 6.12 10.07 3.61
C TYR A 307 7.40 10.74 3.10
N PRO A 308 7.95 11.72 3.82
CA PRO A 308 9.28 12.21 3.52
C PRO A 308 10.30 11.09 3.71
N GLU A 309 11.33 11.09 2.85
CA GLU A 309 12.53 10.29 3.04
C GLU A 309 13.16 10.68 4.38
N VAL A 310 13.58 9.68 5.15
CA VAL A 310 14.27 9.88 6.41
C VAL A 310 15.77 9.90 6.13
N GLU A 311 16.41 11.03 6.34
CA GLU A 311 17.87 11.17 6.21
C GLU A 311 18.51 10.99 7.59
N LEU A 312 19.50 10.10 7.67
CA LEU A 312 20.24 9.83 8.90
C LEU A 312 21.64 10.40 8.81
N VAL A 313 22.14 10.89 9.95
CA VAL A 313 23.54 11.31 10.09
C VAL A 313 24.31 10.15 10.72
N PRO A 314 25.34 9.59 10.05
CA PRO A 314 26.19 8.57 10.64
C PRO A 314 26.95 9.12 11.86
N GLN A 315 26.98 8.35 12.93
CA GLN A 315 27.59 8.71 14.21
C GLN A 315 28.64 7.69 14.62
N SER A 316 29.60 8.09 15.47
CA SER A 316 30.59 7.18 16.04
C SER A 316 30.40 7.03 17.55
N SER A 317 30.56 5.82 18.07
CA SER A 317 30.47 5.55 19.51
C SER A 317 31.61 6.14 20.35
N LEU A 318 32.61 6.77 19.73
CA LEU A 318 33.73 7.43 20.40
C LEU A 318 33.33 8.75 21.10
N THR A 319 32.16 9.30 20.79
CA THR A 319 31.58 10.44 21.51
C THR A 319 30.70 9.91 22.64
N ASP A 320 30.96 10.31 23.89
CA ASP A 320 30.09 10.04 25.07
C ASP A 320 28.69 10.74 24.97
N GLU A 321 28.28 11.14 23.77
CA GLU A 321 27.02 11.81 23.49
C GLU A 321 25.88 10.80 23.25
N ASP A 322 24.65 11.18 23.60
CA ASP A 322 23.46 10.38 23.34
C ASP A 322 23.23 10.20 21.82
N ILE A 323 22.88 8.98 21.39
CA ILE A 323 22.56 8.67 19.98
C ILE A 323 21.48 9.62 19.46
N VAL A 324 21.80 10.35 18.39
CA VAL A 324 20.87 11.21 17.66
C VAL A 324 19.99 10.34 16.76
N TYR A 325 18.69 10.36 17.02
CA TYR A 325 17.69 9.66 16.23
C TYR A 325 17.02 10.60 15.23
N SER A 326 16.51 10.02 14.15
CA SER A 326 15.59 10.71 13.24
C SER A 326 14.35 11.23 13.97
N ASP A 327 13.65 12.15 13.30
CA ASP A 327 12.27 12.49 13.64
C ASP A 327 11.43 11.22 13.84
N ALA A 328 10.66 11.23 14.93
CA ALA A 328 9.78 10.15 15.30
C ALA A 328 8.70 9.97 14.22
N SER A 329 8.67 8.78 13.62
CA SER A 329 7.60 8.33 12.75
C SER A 329 6.46 7.77 13.59
N GLU A 330 5.25 8.27 13.35
CA GLU A 330 4.04 7.80 14.01
C GLU A 330 3.75 6.33 13.69
N MET A 331 3.23 5.63 14.70
CA MET A 331 2.64 4.32 14.51
C MET A 331 1.13 4.42 14.35
N LEU A 332 0.60 3.66 13.40
CA LEU A 332 -0.82 3.63 13.08
C LEU A 332 -1.46 2.36 13.64
N LYS A 333 -2.61 2.48 14.30
CA LYS A 333 -3.36 1.30 14.79
C LYS A 333 -3.60 0.28 13.68
N ALA A 334 -3.26 -0.98 13.93
CA ALA A 334 -3.35 -2.04 12.94
C ALA A 334 -4.79 -2.54 12.74
N THR A 335 -5.58 -2.67 13.81
CA THR A 335 -6.94 -3.24 13.80
C THR A 335 -7.78 -2.78 14.99
N GLU A 336 -8.85 -2.00 14.80
CA GLU A 336 -9.92 -1.87 15.83
C GLU A 336 -10.98 -2.98 15.66
N GLU A 337 -10.68 -4.22 16.02
CA GLU A 337 -11.78 -5.18 16.26
C GLU A 337 -12.41 -4.88 17.62
N SER A 338 -13.73 -4.66 17.60
CA SER A 338 -14.70 -4.66 18.70
C SER A 338 -14.16 -4.36 20.11
N ILE A 339 -14.21 -3.08 20.51
CA ILE A 339 -14.47 -2.73 21.90
C ILE A 339 -15.85 -2.06 21.90
N ASP A 340 -16.71 -2.56 22.78
CA ASP A 340 -18.06 -2.05 23.07
C ASP A 340 -18.11 -0.50 23.02
N PRO A 341 -19.06 0.11 22.28
CA PRO A 341 -19.19 1.57 22.16
C PRO A 341 -19.41 2.30 23.50
N LYS A 342 -19.58 1.59 24.63
CA LYS A 342 -19.62 2.17 25.97
C LYS A 342 -18.26 2.40 26.66
N GLN A 343 -17.13 2.10 26.02
CA GLN A 343 -15.78 2.38 26.58
C GLN A 343 -14.89 3.26 25.70
N ALA A 344 -15.49 4.06 24.80
CA ALA A 344 -14.77 5.01 23.96
C ALA A 344 -14.56 6.36 24.66
N GLU A 345 -13.91 6.35 25.82
CA GLU A 345 -13.20 7.53 26.32
C GLU A 345 -11.78 7.09 26.68
N VAL A 346 -10.80 7.79 26.09
CA VAL A 346 -9.40 8.00 26.50
C VAL A 346 -8.55 8.14 25.23
N THR A 347 -8.49 9.39 24.76
CA THR A 347 -7.33 9.98 24.07
C THR A 347 -6.13 9.89 25.00
N GLU A 348 -5.09 9.09 24.70
CA GLU A 348 -3.77 9.20 25.37
C GLU A 348 -2.67 8.27 24.79
N GLY A 349 -1.61 8.88 24.25
CA GLY A 349 -0.24 8.35 24.04
C GLY A 349 0.02 7.48 22.79
N GLU A 350 0.45 8.09 21.69
CA GLU A 350 0.82 7.39 20.44
C GLU A 350 2.24 6.80 20.50
N GLY A 351 2.40 5.56 20.03
CA GLY A 351 3.72 4.94 19.88
C GLY A 351 4.48 5.55 18.70
N SER A 352 5.80 5.46 18.72
CA SER A 352 6.63 6.03 17.65
C SER A 352 7.83 5.16 17.29
N VAL A 353 8.28 5.27 16.06
CA VAL A 353 9.48 4.60 15.53
C VAL A 353 10.47 5.66 15.07
N SER A 354 11.73 5.52 15.45
CA SER A 354 12.82 6.40 15.05
C SER A 354 14.03 5.57 14.65
N PHE A 355 14.89 6.15 13.83
CA PHE A 355 16.00 5.44 13.21
C PHE A 355 17.32 6.17 13.50
N ALA A 356 18.43 5.45 13.56
CA ALA A 356 19.76 6.02 13.65
C ALA A 356 20.78 5.10 12.94
N VAL A 357 21.94 5.65 12.60
CA VAL A 357 23.12 4.88 12.19
C VAL A 357 24.25 5.25 13.12
N GLU A 358 24.83 4.24 13.76
CA GLU A 358 25.96 4.39 14.69
C GLU A 358 26.99 3.32 14.37
N ASP A 359 28.24 3.75 14.17
CA ASP A 359 29.36 2.94 13.71
C ASP A 359 29.00 2.13 12.44
N ASN A 360 28.68 0.85 12.60
CA ASN A 360 28.30 -0.06 11.52
C ASN A 360 26.91 -0.71 11.74
N ASP A 361 26.09 -0.13 12.62
CA ASP A 361 24.76 -0.62 12.94
C ASP A 361 23.68 0.36 12.46
N PHE A 362 22.68 -0.19 11.76
CA PHE A 362 21.38 0.44 11.60
C PHE A 362 20.54 0.19 12.85
N ILE A 363 20.07 1.26 13.50
CA ILE A 363 19.37 1.21 14.77
C ILE A 363 17.90 1.59 14.54
N VAL A 364 17.00 0.70 14.97
CA VAL A 364 15.56 0.96 15.01
C VAL A 364 15.11 1.07 16.46
N ARG A 365 14.62 2.25 16.85
CA ARG A 365 14.06 2.51 18.18
C ARG A 365 12.54 2.64 18.07
N LEU A 366 11.84 1.79 18.81
CA LEU A 366 10.41 1.85 19.03
C LEU A 366 10.14 2.38 20.44
N VAL A 367 9.44 3.51 20.54
CA VAL A 367 8.81 3.97 21.78
C VAL A 367 7.42 3.39 21.84
N LYS A 368 7.17 2.66 22.92
CA LYS A 368 5.98 1.85 23.12
C LYS A 368 4.74 2.74 23.34
N PRO A 369 3.61 2.49 22.63
CA PRO A 369 2.33 3.12 22.98
C PRO A 369 1.87 2.70 24.37
N LYS A 370 1.26 3.61 25.15
CA LYS A 370 0.83 3.35 26.55
C LYS A 370 -0.05 2.10 26.70
N LYS A 371 -0.87 1.80 25.69
CA LYS A 371 -1.84 0.68 25.68
C LYS A 371 -1.21 -0.69 25.38
N LEU A 372 0.01 -0.72 24.86
CA LEU A 372 0.70 -1.99 24.60
C LEU A 372 1.09 -2.61 25.97
N SER A 373 1.01 -3.92 26.15
CA SER A 373 1.44 -4.55 27.42
C SER A 373 2.97 -4.50 27.56
N SER A 374 3.52 -4.71 28.76
CA SER A 374 4.98 -4.80 28.96
C SER A 374 5.64 -5.96 28.18
N ARG A 375 4.85 -6.94 27.72
CA ARG A 375 5.31 -8.04 26.86
C ARG A 375 4.66 -7.92 25.48
N PHE A 376 5.38 -7.34 24.54
CA PHE A 376 4.96 -7.26 23.15
C PHE A 376 6.05 -7.82 22.23
N GLY A 377 5.63 -8.33 21.09
CA GLY A 377 6.52 -8.74 20.01
C GLY A 377 6.51 -7.70 18.91
N ILE A 378 7.57 -7.67 18.10
CA ILE A 378 7.56 -6.89 16.87
C ILE A 378 7.97 -7.72 15.68
N LEU A 379 7.47 -7.31 14.52
CA LEU A 379 7.90 -7.77 13.22
C LEU A 379 8.44 -6.57 12.46
N LEU A 380 9.74 -6.59 12.19
CA LEU A 380 10.46 -5.57 11.46
C LEU A 380 10.84 -6.12 10.09
N TYR A 381 10.48 -5.38 9.04
CA TYR A 381 10.93 -5.62 7.68
C TYR A 381 12.00 -4.59 7.32
N ILE A 382 13.08 -5.03 6.70
CA ILE A 382 14.17 -4.18 6.22
C ILE A 382 14.59 -4.71 4.85
N PHE A 383 14.40 -3.89 3.82
CA PHE A 383 14.82 -4.21 2.46
C PHE A 383 15.85 -3.16 2.02
N GLY A 384 17.12 -3.55 2.02
CA GLY A 384 18.22 -2.70 1.59
C GLY A 384 18.24 -2.53 0.08
N TYR A 385 18.65 -1.36 -0.37
CA TYR A 385 18.98 -1.05 -1.75
C TYR A 385 20.43 -0.57 -1.85
N SER A 386 21.14 -1.02 -2.88
CA SER A 386 22.49 -0.57 -3.20
C SER A 386 22.60 -0.27 -4.68
N LYS A 387 23.26 0.83 -5.04
CA LYS A 387 23.56 1.19 -6.44
C LYS A 387 24.53 0.23 -7.11
N THR A 388 25.31 -0.51 -6.33
CA THR A 388 26.35 -1.41 -6.84
C THR A 388 25.94 -2.88 -6.86
N THR A 389 24.80 -3.22 -6.24
CA THR A 389 24.34 -4.59 -6.09
C THR A 389 22.90 -4.71 -6.57
N LEU A 390 22.64 -5.63 -7.50
CA LEU A 390 21.29 -5.85 -8.01
C LEU A 390 20.32 -6.16 -6.87
N PHE A 391 19.14 -5.54 -6.89
CA PHE A 391 18.18 -5.67 -5.79
C PHE A 391 17.78 -7.12 -5.52
N GLU A 392 17.73 -7.98 -6.54
CA GLU A 392 17.46 -9.42 -6.39
C GLU A 392 18.49 -10.16 -5.51
N GLN A 393 19.73 -9.68 -5.46
CA GLN A 393 20.82 -10.23 -4.65
C GLN A 393 20.87 -9.63 -3.24
N MET A 394 20.26 -8.45 -3.03
CA MET A 394 20.23 -7.79 -1.72
C MET A 394 19.46 -8.64 -0.68
N PRO A 395 19.96 -8.75 0.57
CA PRO A 395 19.24 -9.44 1.63
C PRO A 395 17.83 -8.88 1.87
N LYS A 396 16.84 -9.77 2.01
CA LYS A 396 15.46 -9.40 2.38
C LYS A 396 15.21 -9.72 3.84
N ILE A 397 15.57 -8.78 4.72
CA ILE A 397 15.65 -9.05 6.15
C ILE A 397 14.29 -8.88 6.83
N ARG A 398 13.96 -9.87 7.65
CA ARG A 398 12.79 -9.89 8.51
C ARG A 398 13.18 -10.32 9.92
N ILE A 399 12.92 -9.47 10.90
CA ILE A 399 13.25 -9.70 12.31
C ILE A 399 11.96 -9.83 13.09
N ILE A 400 11.82 -10.93 13.83
CA ILE A 400 10.71 -11.15 14.76
C ILE A 400 11.28 -11.13 16.17
N THR A 401 10.76 -10.26 17.03
CA THR A 401 11.14 -10.25 18.45
C THR A 401 10.04 -10.83 19.34
N MET A 402 10.45 -11.47 20.42
CA MET A 402 9.61 -11.85 21.54
C MET A 402 10.39 -11.52 22.83
N GLY A 403 10.10 -10.37 23.43
CA GLY A 403 10.91 -9.83 24.53
C GLY A 403 12.34 -9.52 24.10
N ARG A 404 13.34 -10.08 24.80
CA ARG A 404 14.77 -9.92 24.48
C ARG A 404 15.27 -10.88 23.39
N SER A 405 14.47 -11.89 23.02
CA SER A 405 14.84 -12.83 21.97
C SER A 405 14.44 -12.31 20.60
N CYS A 406 15.24 -12.62 19.57
CA CYS A 406 14.87 -12.36 18.19
C CYS A 406 15.13 -13.55 17.27
N LYS A 407 14.38 -13.61 16.17
CA LYS A 407 14.59 -14.51 15.05
C LYS A 407 14.77 -13.67 13.80
N VAL A 408 15.89 -13.88 13.13
CA VAL A 408 16.26 -13.15 11.91
C VAL A 408 16.12 -14.07 10.71
N PHE A 409 15.51 -13.57 9.65
CA PHE A 409 15.35 -14.26 8.39
C PHE A 409 15.87 -13.39 7.26
N SER A 410 16.55 -14.00 6.29
CA SER A 410 16.82 -13.42 4.98
C SER A 410 16.04 -14.22 3.94
N SER A 411 15.09 -13.59 3.28
CA SER A 411 14.15 -14.24 2.36
C SER A 411 13.42 -15.42 3.04
N LYS A 412 13.70 -16.67 2.65
CA LYS A 412 13.09 -17.89 3.22
C LYS A 412 13.92 -18.52 4.34
N SER A 413 15.19 -18.11 4.49
CA SER A 413 16.16 -18.80 5.35
C SER A 413 16.33 -18.07 6.68
N ARG A 414 16.50 -18.84 7.77
CA ARG A 414 16.83 -18.29 9.09
C ARG A 414 18.32 -18.01 9.16
N VAL A 415 18.70 -16.86 9.72
CA VAL A 415 20.09 -16.47 9.98
C VAL A 415 20.39 -16.75 11.45
N ILE A 416 21.32 -17.65 11.74
CA ILE A 416 21.59 -18.16 13.11
C ILE A 416 22.54 -17.21 13.86
N ASP A 417 23.53 -16.61 13.18
CA ASP A 417 24.52 -15.68 13.76
C ASP A 417 24.41 -14.29 13.13
N SER A 418 23.22 -13.69 13.27
CA SER A 418 22.90 -12.43 12.58
C SER A 418 23.62 -11.18 13.11
N GLY A 419 24.24 -11.24 14.28
CA GLY A 419 24.78 -10.06 14.97
C GLY A 419 23.73 -9.05 15.47
N VAL A 420 22.43 -9.32 15.23
CA VAL A 420 21.33 -8.44 15.67
C VAL A 420 21.21 -8.45 17.19
N ARG A 421 21.20 -7.26 17.78
CA ARG A 421 21.08 -7.05 19.24
C ARG A 421 19.76 -6.37 19.57
N VAL A 422 19.06 -6.87 20.58
CA VAL A 422 17.79 -6.31 21.05
C VAL A 422 17.92 -5.83 22.49
N VAL A 423 17.75 -4.53 22.69
CA VAL A 423 17.74 -3.90 24.01
C VAL A 423 16.30 -3.55 24.36
N PHE A 424 15.78 -4.17 25.42
CA PHE A 424 14.42 -3.97 25.88
C PHE A 424 14.40 -3.15 27.17
N SER A 425 13.67 -2.03 27.17
CA SER A 425 13.39 -1.20 28.34
C SER A 425 11.88 -1.23 28.67
N ARG A 426 11.47 -0.60 29.77
CA ARG A 426 10.05 -0.55 30.17
C ARG A 426 9.14 0.08 29.10
N ASN A 427 9.65 1.09 28.40
CA ASN A 427 8.89 1.93 27.47
C ASN A 427 9.48 1.98 26.05
N SER A 428 10.59 1.29 25.79
CA SER A 428 11.22 1.27 24.48
C SER A 428 11.83 -0.08 24.12
N LEU A 429 11.93 -0.33 22.83
CA LEU A 429 12.65 -1.44 22.24
C LEU A 429 13.64 -0.85 21.23
N ILE A 430 14.92 -1.21 21.37
CA ILE A 430 15.96 -0.83 20.42
C ILE A 430 16.48 -2.10 19.76
N ILE A 431 16.51 -2.13 18.44
CA ILE A 431 17.16 -3.17 17.66
C ILE A 431 18.38 -2.55 16.97
N LYS A 432 19.57 -3.06 17.25
CA LYS A 432 20.79 -2.76 16.50
C LYS A 432 21.03 -3.86 15.46
N ILE A 433 21.17 -3.49 14.20
CA ILE A 433 21.28 -4.39 13.06
C ILE A 433 22.57 -4.07 12.30
N PRO A 434 23.52 -5.01 12.17
CA PRO A 434 24.74 -4.76 11.40
C PRO A 434 24.42 -4.38 9.94
N LEU A 435 25.01 -3.31 9.42
CA LEU A 435 24.82 -2.90 8.02
C LEU A 435 25.27 -3.98 7.03
N GLY A 436 26.33 -4.74 7.37
CA GLY A 436 26.77 -5.88 6.58
C GLY A 436 25.72 -6.99 6.46
N LEU A 437 24.85 -7.19 7.45
CA LEU A 437 23.72 -8.13 7.34
C LEU A 437 22.70 -7.67 6.29
N LEU A 438 22.59 -6.37 6.08
CA LEU A 438 21.71 -5.75 5.09
C LEU A 438 22.35 -5.66 3.70
N GLY A 439 23.61 -6.06 3.54
CA GLY A 439 24.39 -5.90 2.31
C GLY A 439 24.90 -4.48 2.10
N ASP A 440 25.21 -3.75 3.18
CA ASP A 440 25.73 -2.37 3.19
C ASP A 440 24.97 -1.40 2.27
N PRO A 441 23.63 -1.31 2.42
CA PRO A 441 22.78 -0.55 1.51
C PRO A 441 22.99 0.97 1.59
N ASP A 442 22.67 1.67 0.49
CA ASP A 442 22.57 3.13 0.43
C ASP A 442 21.32 3.63 1.15
N TYR A 443 20.21 2.89 1.02
CA TYR A 443 18.98 3.15 1.77
C TYR A 443 18.25 1.85 2.12
N ALA A 444 17.38 1.91 3.13
CA ALA A 444 16.49 0.83 3.50
C ALA A 444 15.01 1.22 3.37
N LEU A 445 14.21 0.33 2.81
CA LEU A 445 12.74 0.36 2.95
C LEU A 445 12.38 -0.44 4.19
N THR A 446 11.83 0.22 5.21
CA THR A 446 11.55 -0.42 6.50
C THR A 446 10.13 -0.17 6.99
N ALA A 447 9.53 -1.21 7.56
CA ALA A 447 8.23 -1.16 8.21
C ALA A 447 8.25 -2.00 9.48
N LEU A 448 7.51 -1.56 10.50
CA LEU A 448 7.43 -2.22 11.79
C LEU A 448 5.96 -2.51 12.13
N LYS A 449 5.69 -3.72 12.61
CA LYS A 449 4.40 -4.08 13.21
C LYS A 449 4.62 -4.52 14.65
N ALA A 450 3.91 -3.91 15.59
CA ALA A 450 3.87 -4.34 16.98
C ALA A 450 2.69 -5.29 17.21
N TYR A 451 2.92 -6.32 18.03
CA TYR A 451 1.95 -7.37 18.33
C TYR A 451 1.73 -7.52 19.83
N HIS A 452 0.47 -7.78 20.19
CA HIS A 452 0.09 -8.34 21.48
C HIS A 452 -0.43 -9.77 21.26
N GLY A 453 0.33 -10.77 21.72
CA GLY A 453 0.10 -12.15 21.31
C GLY A 453 0.23 -12.30 19.79
N ASN A 454 -0.84 -12.76 19.12
CA ASN A 454 -0.89 -12.92 17.66
C ASN A 454 -1.58 -11.75 16.94
N LEU A 455 -2.09 -10.75 17.67
CA LEU A 455 -2.85 -9.65 17.10
C LEU A 455 -1.92 -8.44 16.87
N PRO A 456 -1.85 -7.90 15.64
CA PRO A 456 -1.13 -6.66 15.41
C PRO A 456 -1.89 -5.52 16.10
N VAL A 457 -1.17 -4.67 16.82
CA VAL A 457 -1.75 -3.54 17.57
C VAL A 457 -1.46 -2.24 16.85
N ASP A 458 -0.21 -2.04 16.42
CA ASP A 458 0.25 -0.83 15.75
C ASP A 458 1.22 -1.15 14.61
N VAL A 459 1.25 -0.31 13.59
CA VAL A 459 2.06 -0.45 12.38
C VAL A 459 2.69 0.89 12.02
N ALA A 460 4.01 0.92 11.94
CA ALA A 460 4.71 1.93 11.16
C ALA A 460 4.72 1.46 9.70
N ALA A 461 4.13 2.26 8.81
CA ALA A 461 4.13 2.03 7.36
C ALA A 461 5.55 1.97 6.80
N PHE A 462 5.70 1.51 5.55
CA PHE A 462 7.01 1.52 4.92
C PHE A 462 7.56 2.94 4.80
N ARG A 463 8.78 3.15 5.29
CA ARG A 463 9.56 4.38 5.19
C ARG A 463 10.84 4.09 4.42
N LYS A 464 11.24 5.04 3.57
CA LYS A 464 12.55 5.05 2.93
C LYS A 464 13.51 5.81 3.84
N VAL A 465 14.55 5.12 4.30
CA VAL A 465 15.56 5.63 5.24
C VAL A 465 16.90 5.61 4.55
N LYS A 466 17.49 6.78 4.26
CA LYS A 466 18.86 6.88 3.72
C LYS A 466 19.86 6.56 4.81
N LEU A 467 20.82 5.73 4.46
CA LEU A 467 21.86 5.23 5.36
C LEU A 467 23.24 5.77 4.97
N LYS A 468 23.39 6.25 3.73
CA LYS A 468 24.59 6.86 3.15
C LYS A 468 24.24 8.12 2.37
#